data_AF-A0AAD3H0M2-F1
#
_entry.id   AF-A0AAD3H0M2-F1
#
_cell.length_a   1.000
_cell.length_b   1.000
_cell.length_c   1.000
_cell.angle_alpha   90.00
_cell.angle_beta   90.00
_cell.angle_gamma   90.00
#
_symmetry.space_group_name_H-M   'P 1'
#
loop_
_entity.id
_entity.type
_entity.pdbx_description
1 polymer ?
#
loop_
_entity_poly.entity_id
_entity_poly.type
_entity_poly.pdbx_seq_one_letter_code
_entity_poly.pdbx_strand_id
1 'polypeptide(L)'
;METTEKTLKQKNSTTKRWNNEGSQRTRRKRGGSKRSSHQSFNTKKQGIRVFTENFEDFVKACDGAKRYKVHKRDCRCPKISNIIQQLQKEDPTDQQQEPSFAKKMKLVKERFLVLPDSKGLKAIFASSEVLAEDPRIFHQKKLSPKQRDIILKEETRLKELIFPSNENPQKVKVSCAACLLEVQQNGFLAIASSDFRNMKRVTKLAIEARELKLQEEKDLHHDHADYVCILPRILLQKHISPSKQKGRISNRDLESFQELKQCMNEQNINITDEDRIEFGHHLETMLGIFSGIDANFEQYKYLFVMINKDVKGDGKYQRNVYVIDLPGGKRHMGEYTFDCAVRETEEETSLLVDEKWLVNRPVSGTKPLTRERWGY
;
A
#
# COMPACT_ATOMS: atom_id res chain seq x y z
N MET A 1 -53.78 11.62 -1.45
CA MET A 1 -52.65 11.22 -0.59
C MET A 1 -52.15 9.89 -1.13
N GLU A 2 -51.30 9.94 -2.16
CA GLU A 2 -50.72 8.76 -2.79
C GLU A 2 -49.33 8.51 -2.21
N THR A 3 -49.18 7.40 -1.50
CA THR A 3 -47.91 6.90 -0.99
C THR A 3 -47.16 6.19 -2.11
N THR A 4 -46.08 6.80 -2.60
CA THR A 4 -45.15 6.17 -3.54
C THR A 4 -44.06 5.44 -2.75
N GLU A 5 -44.20 4.12 -2.62
CA GLU A 5 -43.13 3.23 -2.17
C GLU A 5 -42.02 3.18 -3.23
N LYS A 6 -40.88 3.81 -2.93
CA LYS A 6 -39.66 3.64 -3.72
C LYS A 6 -38.93 2.38 -3.28
N THR A 7 -39.02 1.34 -4.10
CA THR A 7 -38.24 0.11 -3.99
C THR A 7 -36.74 0.41 -4.18
N LEU A 8 -35.96 0.33 -3.11
CA LEU A 8 -34.50 0.42 -3.16
C LEU A 8 -33.94 -0.88 -3.77
N LYS A 9 -33.42 -0.81 -5.00
CA LYS A 9 -32.68 -1.91 -5.62
C LYS A 9 -31.33 -2.08 -4.94
N GLN A 10 -31.17 -3.14 -4.14
CA GLN A 10 -29.87 -3.63 -3.68
C GLN A 10 -29.01 -4.00 -4.90
N LYS A 11 -27.96 -3.23 -5.17
CA LYS A 11 -26.92 -3.58 -6.13
C LYS A 11 -26.03 -4.64 -5.49
N ASN A 12 -26.02 -5.84 -6.07
CA ASN A 12 -25.09 -6.92 -5.72
C ASN A 12 -23.65 -6.45 -5.98
N SER A 13 -22.90 -6.17 -4.92
CA SER A 13 -21.46 -5.93 -4.99
C SER A 13 -20.75 -7.23 -5.37
N THR A 14 -20.10 -7.24 -6.52
CA THR A 14 -19.25 -8.35 -6.96
C THR A 14 -18.02 -8.41 -6.06
N THR A 15 -17.99 -9.39 -5.15
CA THR A 15 -16.87 -9.72 -4.28
C THR A 15 -15.64 -10.09 -5.12
N LYS A 16 -14.76 -9.11 -5.33
CA LYS A 16 -13.41 -9.36 -5.86
C LYS A 16 -12.54 -9.88 -4.74
N ARG A 17 -12.16 -11.14 -4.88
CA ARG A 17 -11.18 -11.88 -4.09
C ARG A 17 -9.88 -11.08 -3.96
N TRP A 18 -9.57 -10.60 -2.76
CA TRP A 18 -8.31 -9.93 -2.45
C TRP A 18 -7.17 -10.95 -2.36
N ASN A 19 -6.21 -10.85 -3.27
CA ASN A 19 -4.92 -11.52 -3.14
C ASN A 19 -4.04 -10.70 -2.20
N ASN A 20 -4.09 -11.06 -0.92
CA ASN A 20 -3.20 -10.57 0.11
C ASN A 20 -1.82 -11.26 -0.07
N GLU A 21 -0.94 -10.70 -0.90
CA GLU A 21 0.45 -11.18 -1.05
C GLU A 21 1.32 -10.69 0.11
N GLY A 22 1.06 -11.23 1.30
CA GLY A 22 2.04 -11.31 2.39
C GLY A 22 3.06 -12.39 2.03
N SER A 23 4.28 -11.98 1.69
CA SER A 23 5.41 -12.87 1.43
C SER A 23 5.82 -13.62 2.70
N GLN A 24 5.14 -14.73 3.01
CA GLN A 24 5.63 -15.75 3.93
C GLN A 24 6.07 -16.99 3.14
N ARG A 25 7.38 -17.22 3.10
CA ARG A 25 8.01 -18.43 2.56
C ARG A 25 7.62 -19.65 3.40
N THR A 26 6.54 -20.34 3.04
CA THR A 26 6.27 -21.68 3.58
C THR A 26 7.04 -22.73 2.78
N ARG A 27 8.04 -23.34 3.43
CA ARG A 27 8.84 -24.47 2.93
C ARG A 27 7.96 -25.73 2.95
N ARG A 28 7.21 -26.02 1.86
CA ARG A 28 6.45 -27.25 1.72
C ARG A 28 7.32 -28.39 1.18
N LYS A 29 7.26 -29.54 1.87
CA LYS A 29 7.93 -30.80 1.52
C LYS A 29 7.31 -31.41 0.26
N ARG A 30 8.20 -32.09 -0.48
CA ARG A 30 8.02 -32.82 -1.74
C ARG A 30 6.88 -33.84 -1.70
N GLY A 31 6.17 -33.96 -2.82
CA GLY A 31 5.33 -35.13 -3.15
C GLY A 31 4.46 -34.87 -4.38
N GLY A 32 4.72 -35.60 -5.48
CA GLY A 32 3.85 -35.63 -6.66
C GLY A 32 4.53 -35.23 -7.96
N SER A 33 5.31 -36.14 -8.55
CA SER A 33 5.81 -36.03 -9.93
C SER A 33 4.66 -36.22 -10.91
N LYS A 34 4.05 -35.13 -11.38
CA LYS A 34 3.24 -35.13 -12.60
C LYS A 34 4.13 -34.62 -13.73
N ARG A 35 4.50 -35.53 -14.64
CA ARG A 35 5.18 -35.22 -15.90
C ARG A 35 4.23 -34.39 -16.77
N SER A 36 4.26 -33.06 -16.63
CA SER A 36 3.71 -32.18 -17.67
C SER A 36 4.76 -32.05 -18.78
N SER A 37 4.42 -32.50 -19.97
CA SER A 37 5.16 -32.22 -21.20
C SER A 37 5.19 -30.71 -21.44
N HIS A 38 6.21 -30.04 -20.92
CA HIS A 38 6.51 -28.66 -21.32
C HIS A 38 7.00 -28.70 -22.77
N GLN A 39 6.09 -28.44 -23.71
CA GLN A 39 6.46 -27.96 -25.03
C GLN A 39 7.25 -26.66 -24.83
N SER A 40 8.57 -26.79 -24.94
CA SER A 40 9.53 -25.69 -24.96
C SER A 40 9.28 -24.90 -26.24
N PHE A 41 8.38 -23.92 -26.18
CA PHE A 41 8.27 -22.90 -27.22
C PHE A 41 9.63 -22.22 -27.32
N ASN A 42 10.30 -22.47 -28.44
CA ASN A 42 11.59 -21.90 -28.82
C ASN A 42 11.40 -20.41 -29.14
N THR A 43 11.09 -19.64 -28.10
CA THR A 43 11.00 -18.18 -28.19
C THR A 43 12.42 -17.69 -28.40
N LYS A 44 12.71 -17.23 -29.61
CA LYS A 44 13.95 -16.48 -29.91
C LYS A 44 14.15 -15.49 -28.76
N LYS A 45 15.32 -15.54 -28.11
CA LYS A 45 15.68 -14.64 -27.00
C LYS A 45 15.66 -13.22 -27.54
N GLN A 46 14.52 -12.54 -27.44
CA GLN A 46 14.45 -11.11 -27.71
C GLN A 46 15.21 -10.40 -26.60
N GLY A 47 16.17 -9.56 -26.97
CA GLY A 47 16.90 -8.71 -26.02
C GLY A 47 15.97 -7.73 -25.31
N ILE A 48 16.44 -7.18 -24.18
CA ILE A 48 15.67 -6.21 -23.40
C ILE A 48 15.72 -4.85 -24.09
N ARG A 49 14.56 -4.31 -24.47
CA ARG A 49 14.44 -2.96 -25.04
C ARG A 49 14.49 -1.90 -23.93
N VAL A 50 15.20 -0.81 -24.16
CA VAL A 50 15.35 0.29 -23.18
C VAL A 50 14.73 1.56 -23.75
N PHE A 51 13.69 2.08 -23.10
CA PHE A 51 12.99 3.31 -23.46
C PHE A 51 13.43 4.45 -22.52
N THR A 52 13.56 5.67 -23.05
CA THR A 52 13.97 6.84 -22.25
C THR A 52 13.09 8.08 -22.39
N GLU A 53 12.24 8.15 -23.42
CA GLU A 53 11.54 9.38 -23.79
C GLU A 53 10.02 9.18 -23.81
N ASN A 54 9.54 8.13 -24.48
CA ASN A 54 8.10 7.88 -24.61
C ASN A 54 7.65 6.72 -23.68
N PHE A 55 6.94 7.07 -22.60
CA PHE A 55 6.40 6.07 -21.66
C PHE A 55 5.30 5.20 -22.28
N GLU A 56 4.50 5.73 -23.20
CA GLU A 56 3.45 4.96 -23.87
C GLU A 56 4.02 3.88 -24.77
N ASP A 57 5.10 4.16 -25.48
CA ASP A 57 5.78 3.17 -26.33
C ASP A 57 6.39 2.05 -25.49
N PHE A 58 6.89 2.39 -24.30
CA PHE A 58 7.29 1.39 -23.31
C PHE A 58 6.11 0.52 -22.86
N VAL A 59 4.96 1.11 -22.55
CA VAL A 59 3.76 0.36 -22.12
C VAL A 59 3.27 -0.57 -23.24
N LYS A 60 3.25 -0.09 -24.50
CA LYS A 60 2.91 -0.90 -25.69
C LYS A 60 3.88 -2.08 -25.86
N ALA A 61 5.18 -1.87 -25.62
CA ALA A 61 6.19 -2.92 -25.67
C ALA A 61 6.12 -3.93 -24.52
N CYS A 62 5.35 -3.66 -23.46
CA CYS A 62 5.14 -4.56 -22.33
C CYS A 62 3.93 -5.48 -22.47
N ASP A 63 3.37 -5.63 -23.68
CA ASP A 63 2.26 -6.54 -24.01
C ASP A 63 1.05 -6.44 -23.07
N GLY A 64 0.63 -5.22 -22.73
CA GLY A 64 -0.57 -5.00 -21.91
C GLY A 64 -0.36 -5.24 -20.41
N ALA A 65 0.87 -5.18 -19.90
CA ALA A 65 1.12 -5.11 -18.47
C ALA A 65 0.32 -3.95 -17.85
N LYS A 66 -0.45 -4.26 -16.80
CA LYS A 66 -1.29 -3.28 -16.09
C LYS A 66 -0.63 -2.69 -14.85
N ARG A 67 0.47 -3.28 -14.40
CA ARG A 67 1.14 -2.91 -13.16
C ARG A 67 2.62 -2.73 -13.41
N TYR A 68 3.17 -1.66 -12.88
CA TYR A 68 4.58 -1.30 -13.01
C TYR A 68 5.17 -0.95 -11.65
N LYS A 69 6.47 -1.18 -11.52
CA LYS A 69 7.24 -0.89 -10.32
C LYS A 69 8.40 0.02 -10.65
N VAL A 70 8.57 1.05 -9.83
CA VAL A 70 9.65 2.03 -9.98
C VAL A 70 10.76 1.71 -8.99
N HIS A 71 11.96 1.57 -9.52
CA HIS A 71 13.17 1.24 -8.79
C HIS A 71 14.09 2.47 -8.75
N LYS A 72 14.77 2.65 -7.61
CA LYS A 72 15.80 3.69 -7.46
C LYS A 72 17.01 3.43 -8.36
N ARG A 73 17.78 4.48 -8.62
CA ARG A 73 19.13 4.39 -9.20
C ARG A 73 20.01 3.41 -8.42
N ASP A 74 20.90 2.70 -9.12
CA ASP A 74 21.80 1.67 -8.57
C ASP A 74 21.10 0.65 -7.65
N CYS A 75 19.85 0.29 -7.98
CA CYS A 75 19.09 -0.67 -7.20
C CYS A 75 19.72 -2.07 -7.28
N ARG A 76 19.98 -2.67 -6.12
CA ARG A 76 20.57 -4.01 -5.98
C ARG A 76 19.53 -5.11 -5.74
N CYS A 77 18.27 -4.86 -6.05
CA CYS A 77 17.25 -5.87 -5.86
C CYS A 77 17.44 -7.01 -6.88
N PRO A 78 17.03 -8.25 -6.55
CA PRO A 78 17.24 -9.41 -7.44
C PRO A 78 16.71 -9.20 -8.86
N LYS A 79 15.62 -8.44 -9.01
CA LYS A 79 15.05 -8.12 -10.32
C LYS A 79 16.01 -7.27 -11.17
N ILE A 80 16.59 -6.21 -10.62
CA ILE A 80 17.57 -5.37 -11.34
C ILE A 80 18.86 -6.14 -11.61
N SER A 81 19.35 -6.92 -10.63
CA SER A 81 20.54 -7.75 -10.83
C SER A 81 20.37 -8.74 -11.98
N ASN A 82 19.19 -9.36 -12.11
CA ASN A 82 18.88 -10.26 -13.22
C ASN A 82 18.84 -9.52 -14.57
N ILE A 83 18.31 -8.29 -14.61
CA ILE A 83 18.30 -7.45 -15.82
C ILE A 83 19.73 -7.15 -16.26
N ILE A 84 20.58 -6.72 -15.33
CA ILE A 84 21.99 -6.44 -15.61
C ILE A 84 22.69 -7.68 -16.15
N GLN A 85 22.47 -8.85 -15.54
CA GLN A 85 23.05 -10.11 -16.02
C GLN A 85 22.52 -10.54 -17.39
N GLN A 86 21.27 -10.23 -17.72
CA GLN A 86 20.69 -10.51 -19.04
C GLN A 86 21.31 -9.61 -20.11
N LEU A 87 21.39 -8.30 -19.85
CA LEU A 87 22.05 -7.34 -20.75
C LEU A 87 23.51 -7.71 -21.00
N GLN A 88 24.24 -8.19 -19.97
CA GLN A 88 25.64 -8.63 -20.11
C GLN A 88 25.82 -9.86 -21.00
N LYS A 89 24.77 -10.65 -21.22
CA LYS A 89 24.80 -11.85 -22.07
C LYS A 89 24.36 -11.56 -23.50
N GLU A 90 23.88 -10.35 -23.80
CA GLU A 90 23.53 -9.94 -25.16
C GLU A 90 24.82 -9.77 -25.97
N ASP A 91 24.90 -10.47 -27.10
CA ASP A 91 26.08 -10.45 -27.98
C ASP A 91 26.20 -9.08 -28.65
N PRO A 92 27.35 -8.38 -28.55
CA PRO A 92 27.52 -7.04 -29.13
C PRO A 92 27.49 -7.01 -30.66
N THR A 93 27.46 -8.15 -31.34
CA THR A 93 27.64 -8.27 -32.79
C THR A 93 26.39 -7.97 -33.64
N ASP A 94 25.20 -7.83 -33.05
CA ASP A 94 23.95 -7.94 -33.82
C ASP A 94 23.07 -6.67 -33.91
N GLN A 95 23.59 -5.44 -33.74
CA GLN A 95 22.71 -4.24 -33.65
C GLN A 95 23.18 -3.02 -34.44
N GLN A 96 22.52 -2.74 -35.57
CA GLN A 96 22.63 -1.50 -36.35
C GLN A 96 21.67 -0.36 -35.91
N GLN A 97 20.80 -0.52 -34.89
CA GLN A 97 19.81 0.53 -34.55
C GLN A 97 19.46 0.72 -33.05
N GLU A 98 20.18 0.12 -32.12
CA GLU A 98 19.88 0.25 -30.68
C GLU A 98 21.03 0.94 -29.93
N PRO A 99 20.77 1.62 -28.79
CA PRO A 99 21.85 2.23 -28.00
C PRO A 99 22.89 1.17 -27.67
N SER A 100 24.18 1.53 -27.82
CA SER A 100 25.29 0.61 -27.55
C SER A 100 25.14 -0.05 -26.18
N PHE A 101 25.61 -1.29 -26.04
CA PHE A 101 25.57 -2.02 -24.76
C PHE A 101 26.05 -1.17 -23.57
N ALA A 102 27.12 -0.40 -23.76
CA ALA A 102 27.64 0.54 -22.77
C ALA A 102 26.61 1.62 -22.38
N LYS A 103 25.89 2.18 -23.35
CA LYS A 103 24.81 3.14 -23.13
C LYS A 103 23.63 2.51 -22.39
N LYS A 104 23.15 1.32 -22.79
CA LYS A 104 22.08 0.59 -22.06
C LYS A 104 22.48 0.33 -20.61
N MET A 105 23.68 -0.19 -20.37
CA MET A 105 24.19 -0.47 -19.04
C MET A 105 24.27 0.79 -18.17
N LYS A 106 24.72 1.91 -18.75
CA LYS A 106 24.75 3.21 -18.09
C LYS A 106 23.35 3.66 -17.67
N LEU A 107 22.36 3.55 -18.57
CA LEU A 107 20.96 3.88 -18.27
C LEU A 107 20.41 3.06 -17.10
N VAL A 108 20.63 1.74 -17.11
CA VAL A 108 20.14 0.84 -16.05
C VAL A 108 20.75 1.17 -14.69
N LYS A 109 22.04 1.51 -14.64
CA LYS A 109 22.73 1.78 -13.37
C LYS A 109 22.46 3.18 -12.84
N GLU A 110 22.36 4.17 -13.72
CA GLU A 110 22.40 5.58 -13.33
C GLU A 110 21.04 6.25 -13.23
N ARG A 111 19.95 5.55 -13.53
CA ARG A 111 18.61 6.17 -13.63
C ARG A 111 17.56 5.43 -12.82
N PHE A 112 16.44 6.09 -12.58
CA PHE A 112 15.25 5.41 -12.09
C PHE A 112 14.71 4.49 -13.17
N LEU A 113 14.27 3.30 -12.77
CA LEU A 113 13.78 2.28 -13.70
C LEU A 113 12.32 1.96 -13.42
N VAL A 114 11.49 2.03 -14.45
CA VAL A 114 10.12 1.54 -14.42
C VAL A 114 10.08 0.19 -15.12
N LEU A 115 9.61 -0.82 -14.39
CA LEU A 115 9.57 -2.20 -14.85
C LEU A 115 8.14 -2.75 -14.78
N PRO A 116 7.66 -3.49 -15.80
CA PRO A 116 6.39 -4.20 -15.67
C PRO A 116 6.47 -5.24 -14.55
N ASP A 117 5.39 -5.38 -13.77
CA ASP A 117 5.25 -6.40 -12.73
C ASP A 117 4.78 -7.74 -13.32
N SER A 118 5.53 -8.22 -14.32
CA SER A 118 5.29 -9.47 -15.05
C SER A 118 6.56 -10.35 -15.02
N LYS A 119 6.39 -11.66 -15.29
CA LYS A 119 7.50 -12.64 -15.28
C LYS A 119 8.39 -12.56 -16.53
N GLY A 120 7.88 -12.01 -17.64
CA GLY A 120 8.61 -11.85 -18.89
C GLY A 120 8.96 -10.40 -19.12
N LEU A 121 10.19 -10.02 -18.78
CA LEU A 121 10.66 -8.66 -19.00
C LEU A 121 11.15 -8.51 -20.44
N LYS A 122 10.40 -7.74 -21.24
CA LYS A 122 10.75 -7.43 -22.63
C LYS A 122 11.30 -6.01 -22.80
N ALA A 123 10.86 -5.11 -21.93
CA ALA A 123 11.20 -3.71 -21.99
C ALA A 123 11.41 -3.14 -20.59
N ILE A 124 12.22 -2.08 -20.53
CA ILE A 124 12.41 -1.23 -19.36
C ILE A 124 12.28 0.22 -19.78
N PHE A 125 11.75 1.06 -18.89
CA PHE A 125 11.81 2.51 -19.06
C PHE A 125 12.79 3.08 -18.06
N ALA A 126 13.77 3.84 -18.54
CA ALA A 126 14.74 4.56 -17.72
C ALA A 126 14.42 6.06 -17.83
N SER A 127 14.43 6.79 -16.72
CA SER A 127 14.18 8.24 -16.74
C SER A 127 15.10 8.96 -17.74
N SER A 128 14.70 10.08 -18.34
CA SER A 128 15.49 10.77 -19.38
C SER A 128 16.72 11.49 -18.82
N GLU A 129 16.63 12.00 -17.59
CA GLU A 129 17.68 12.82 -16.96
C GLU A 129 18.62 12.00 -16.07
N VAL A 130 19.92 12.24 -16.22
CA VAL A 130 20.93 11.93 -15.20
C VAL A 130 21.01 13.16 -14.32
N LEU A 131 20.45 13.07 -13.13
CA LEU A 131 20.35 14.21 -12.25
C LEU A 131 21.75 14.58 -11.74
N ALA A 132 22.02 15.89 -11.71
CA ALA A 132 23.33 16.48 -11.42
C ALA A 132 23.81 16.27 -9.97
N GLU A 133 23.02 15.62 -9.12
CA GLU A 133 23.37 15.38 -7.73
C GLU A 133 24.08 14.04 -7.49
N ASP A 134 24.82 14.00 -6.38
CA ASP A 134 25.64 12.86 -5.97
C ASP A 134 24.80 11.57 -5.80
N PRO A 135 25.02 10.53 -6.63
CA PRO A 135 24.29 9.26 -6.53
C PRO A 135 24.42 8.59 -5.16
N ARG A 136 25.45 8.93 -4.39
CA ARG A 136 25.69 8.37 -3.05
C ARG A 136 24.56 8.69 -2.08
N ILE A 137 23.76 9.74 -2.33
CA ILE A 137 22.62 10.09 -1.47
C ILE A 137 21.66 8.90 -1.32
N PHE A 138 21.36 8.16 -2.39
CA PHE A 138 20.42 7.02 -2.37
C PHE A 138 20.90 5.78 -1.59
N HIS A 139 22.16 5.79 -1.15
CA HIS A 139 22.77 4.72 -0.34
C HIS A 139 22.95 5.11 1.13
N GLN A 140 22.62 6.35 1.51
CA GLN A 140 22.74 6.80 2.90
C GLN A 140 21.59 6.23 3.74
N LYS A 141 21.92 5.61 4.88
CA LYS A 141 20.93 5.12 5.85
C LYS A 141 20.16 6.24 6.55
N LYS A 142 20.78 7.41 6.69
CA LYS A 142 20.19 8.59 7.31
C LYS A 142 20.31 9.76 6.35
N LEU A 143 19.17 10.20 5.84
CA LEU A 143 19.08 11.36 4.96
C LEU A 143 18.67 12.59 5.77
N SER A 144 19.34 13.71 5.52
CA SER A 144 18.90 15.02 5.98
C SER A 144 17.57 15.41 5.32
N PRO A 145 16.78 16.34 5.92
CA PRO A 145 15.54 16.82 5.32
C PRO A 145 15.73 17.31 3.88
N LYS A 146 16.76 18.13 3.62
CA LYS A 146 17.07 18.64 2.28
C LYS A 146 17.29 17.53 1.25
N GLN A 147 18.01 16.47 1.61
CA GLN A 147 18.25 15.33 0.72
C GLN A 147 16.97 14.53 0.44
N ARG A 148 16.06 14.42 1.41
CA ARG A 148 14.75 13.78 1.19
C ARG A 148 13.90 14.59 0.22
N ASP A 149 13.89 15.92 0.37
CA ASP A 149 13.15 16.83 -0.51
C ASP A 149 13.66 16.76 -1.95
N ILE A 150 14.98 16.66 -2.13
CA ILE A 150 15.59 16.42 -3.44
C ILE A 150 15.03 15.13 -4.03
N ILE A 151 15.13 14.00 -3.32
CA ILE A 151 14.66 12.71 -3.83
C ILE A 151 13.18 12.75 -4.19
N LEU A 152 12.35 13.40 -3.35
CA LEU A 152 10.92 13.53 -3.62
C LEU A 152 10.62 14.39 -4.85
N LYS A 153 11.35 15.49 -5.07
CA LYS A 153 11.23 16.28 -6.31
C LYS A 153 11.52 15.43 -7.55
N GLU A 154 12.52 14.55 -7.47
CA GLU A 154 12.86 13.67 -8.58
C GLU A 154 11.81 12.61 -8.83
N GLU A 155 11.26 12.05 -7.76
CA GLU A 155 10.09 11.19 -7.85
C GLU A 155 8.89 11.94 -8.47
N THR A 156 8.63 13.20 -8.11
CA THR A 156 7.57 14.02 -8.72
C THR A 156 7.79 14.22 -10.21
N ARG A 157 9.01 14.57 -10.65
CA ARG A 157 9.33 14.70 -12.09
C ARG A 157 9.13 13.40 -12.84
N LEU A 158 9.56 12.28 -12.27
CA LEU A 158 9.35 10.97 -12.86
C LEU A 158 7.86 10.62 -12.95
N LYS A 159 7.07 10.97 -11.94
CA LYS A 159 5.61 10.82 -11.96
C LYS A 159 5.00 11.63 -13.11
N GLU A 160 5.40 12.88 -13.29
CA GLU A 160 4.92 13.76 -14.37
C GLU A 160 5.31 13.22 -15.76
N LEU A 161 6.49 12.59 -15.90
CA LEU A 161 6.92 11.94 -17.14
C LEU A 161 6.12 10.67 -17.45
N ILE A 162 5.79 9.88 -16.43
CA ILE A 162 5.01 8.63 -16.55
C ILE A 162 3.52 8.92 -16.77
N PHE A 163 3.02 9.98 -16.13
CA PHE A 163 1.62 10.41 -16.12
C PHE A 163 1.53 11.91 -16.47
N PRO A 164 1.78 12.29 -17.74
CA PRO A 164 1.61 13.67 -18.17
C PRO A 164 0.16 14.08 -17.95
N SER A 165 -0.05 15.20 -17.26
CA SER A 165 -1.32 15.57 -16.61
C SER A 165 -2.55 15.71 -17.53
N ASN A 166 -2.39 15.58 -18.85
CA ASN A 166 -3.43 15.91 -19.82
C ASN A 166 -3.90 14.76 -20.71
N GLU A 167 -3.16 13.66 -20.88
CA GLU A 167 -3.51 12.67 -21.91
C GLU A 167 -2.97 11.27 -21.54
N ASN A 168 -3.77 10.43 -20.87
CA ASN A 168 -4.09 9.06 -21.32
C ASN A 168 -4.94 8.28 -20.26
N PRO A 169 -6.13 7.76 -20.62
CA PRO A 169 -7.00 6.96 -19.75
C PRO A 169 -6.53 5.50 -19.51
N GLN A 170 -5.27 5.15 -19.82
CA GLN A 170 -4.79 3.80 -19.57
C GLN A 170 -4.70 3.54 -18.07
N LYS A 171 -5.50 2.59 -17.58
CA LYS A 171 -5.54 2.09 -16.19
C LYS A 171 -4.26 1.33 -15.81
N VAL A 172 -3.09 1.94 -15.98
CA VAL A 172 -1.81 1.40 -15.52
C VAL A 172 -1.56 1.83 -14.08
N LYS A 173 -1.32 0.85 -13.21
CA LYS A 173 -0.98 1.09 -11.81
C LYS A 173 0.53 1.10 -11.66
N VAL A 174 1.10 2.26 -11.37
CA VAL A 174 2.53 2.41 -11.07
C VAL A 174 2.71 2.47 -9.56
N SER A 175 3.66 1.71 -9.04
CA SER A 175 3.94 1.63 -7.60
C SER A 175 5.44 1.73 -7.32
N CYS A 176 5.80 2.21 -6.14
CA CYS A 176 7.19 2.25 -5.69
C CYS A 176 7.67 0.84 -5.31
N ALA A 177 8.84 0.42 -5.80
CA ALA A 177 9.50 -0.78 -5.30
C ALA A 177 10.09 -0.55 -3.91
N ALA A 178 10.29 -1.62 -3.12
CA ALA A 178 10.82 -1.51 -1.76
C ALA A 178 12.13 -0.71 -1.66
N CYS A 179 13.01 -0.82 -2.66
CA CYS A 179 14.27 -0.08 -2.72
C CYS A 179 14.09 1.46 -2.79
N LEU A 180 12.94 1.94 -3.28
CA LEU A 180 12.57 3.35 -3.33
C LEU A 180 11.88 3.79 -2.03
N LEU A 181 11.21 2.87 -1.34
CA LEU A 181 10.57 3.09 -0.05
C LEU A 181 11.55 3.21 1.13
N GLU A 182 12.83 2.85 0.93
CA GLU A 182 13.87 3.02 1.97
C GLU A 182 14.09 4.49 2.34
N VAL A 183 13.84 5.42 1.41
CA VAL A 183 14.04 6.86 1.59
C VAL A 183 12.83 7.51 2.30
N GLN A 184 11.64 7.12 1.88
CA GLN A 184 10.34 7.53 2.44
C GLN A 184 9.47 6.29 2.52
N GLN A 185 9.07 5.92 3.74
CA GLN A 185 8.31 4.71 3.97
C GLN A 185 6.83 4.92 3.63
N ASN A 186 6.08 3.83 3.56
CA ASN A 186 4.62 3.87 3.58
C ASN A 186 4.12 4.59 4.83
N GLY A 187 2.91 5.16 4.75
CA GLY A 187 2.28 5.88 5.85
C GLY A 187 1.08 5.13 6.40
N PHE A 188 0.93 5.13 7.71
CA PHE A 188 -0.31 4.81 8.40
C PHE A 188 -0.50 5.79 9.54
N LEU A 189 -1.75 5.98 9.99
CA LEU A 189 -2.10 6.93 11.04
C LEU A 189 -2.70 6.21 12.24
N ALA A 190 -2.15 6.48 13.42
CA ALA A 190 -2.71 6.06 14.69
C ALA A 190 -3.28 7.28 15.42
N ILE A 191 -4.60 7.34 15.58
CA ILE A 191 -5.27 8.37 16.39
C ILE A 191 -5.63 7.75 17.74
N ALA A 192 -5.10 8.34 18.82
CA ALA A 192 -5.20 7.78 20.15
C ALA A 192 -5.53 8.86 21.20
N SER A 193 -6.24 8.49 22.25
CA SER A 193 -6.52 9.38 23.38
C SER A 193 -6.64 8.63 24.69
N SER A 194 -6.40 9.34 25.80
CA SER A 194 -6.73 8.89 27.15
C SER A 194 -8.23 9.03 27.46
N ASP A 195 -8.94 9.90 26.73
CA ASP A 195 -10.37 10.22 26.92
C ASP A 195 -11.22 9.65 25.78
N PHE A 196 -12.14 8.75 26.13
CA PHE A 196 -13.10 8.15 25.18
C PHE A 196 -13.96 9.20 24.46
N ARG A 197 -14.29 10.32 25.12
CA ARG A 197 -15.10 11.39 24.52
C ARG A 197 -14.39 12.08 23.37
N ASN A 198 -13.08 12.26 23.45
CA ASN A 198 -12.28 12.80 22.36
C ASN A 198 -12.29 11.85 21.16
N MET A 199 -12.13 10.55 21.40
CA MET A 199 -12.24 9.54 20.35
C MET A 199 -13.63 9.49 19.73
N LYS A 200 -14.69 9.63 20.54
CA LYS A 200 -16.07 9.72 20.05
C LYS A 200 -16.30 10.89 19.11
N ARG A 201 -15.64 12.03 19.34
CA ARG A 201 -15.66 13.16 18.41
C ARG A 201 -15.00 12.80 17.07
N VAL A 202 -13.84 12.15 17.10
CA VAL A 202 -13.13 11.71 15.88
C VAL A 202 -13.97 10.72 15.08
N THR A 203 -14.52 9.69 15.71
CA THR A 203 -15.39 8.70 15.05
C THR A 203 -16.64 9.36 14.49
N LYS A 204 -17.25 10.30 15.22
CA LYS A 204 -18.41 11.06 14.73
C LYS A 204 -18.06 11.87 13.46
N LEU A 205 -16.92 12.56 13.44
CA LEU A 205 -16.47 13.31 12.26
C LEU A 205 -16.27 12.41 11.03
N ALA A 206 -15.70 11.22 11.22
CA ALA A 206 -15.51 10.24 10.14
C ALA A 206 -16.85 9.76 9.56
N ILE A 207 -17.82 9.44 10.43
CA ILE A 207 -19.17 9.00 10.05
C ILE A 207 -19.92 10.12 9.32
N GLU A 208 -19.93 11.34 9.87
CA GLU A 208 -20.59 12.50 9.24
C GLU A 208 -19.98 12.81 7.87
N ALA A 209 -18.66 12.74 7.73
CA ALA A 209 -17.98 12.95 6.44
C ALA A 209 -18.33 11.87 5.41
N ARG A 210 -18.44 10.60 5.83
CA ARG A 210 -18.89 9.50 4.97
C ARG A 210 -20.34 9.72 4.52
N GLU A 211 -21.23 10.08 5.44
CA GLU A 211 -22.64 10.34 5.13
C GLU A 211 -22.80 11.49 4.15
N LEU A 212 -22.04 12.57 4.32
CA LEU A 212 -22.01 13.69 3.38
C LEU A 212 -21.56 13.26 1.99
N LYS A 213 -20.47 12.47 1.87
CA LYS A 213 -20.02 11.92 0.58
C LYS A 213 -21.13 11.11 -0.11
N LEU A 214 -21.85 10.28 0.64
CA LEU A 214 -22.97 9.49 0.12
C LEU A 214 -24.16 10.35 -0.30
N GLN A 215 -24.48 11.41 0.44
CA GLN A 215 -25.55 12.37 0.10
C GLN A 215 -25.22 13.17 -1.16
N GLU A 216 -23.95 13.49 -1.38
CA GLU A 216 -23.44 14.16 -2.57
C GLU A 216 -23.25 13.21 -3.77
N GLU A 217 -23.70 11.95 -3.67
CA GLU A 217 -23.52 10.90 -4.68
C GLU A 217 -22.04 10.66 -5.08
N LYS A 218 -21.10 10.97 -4.17
CA LYS A 218 -19.68 10.67 -4.37
C LYS A 218 -19.42 9.21 -3.99
N ASP A 219 -18.75 8.50 -4.90
CA ASP A 219 -18.31 7.14 -4.64
C ASP A 219 -17.28 7.12 -3.50
N LEU A 220 -17.48 6.22 -2.53
CA LEU A 220 -16.44 5.92 -1.53
C LEU A 220 -15.30 5.16 -2.21
N HIS A 221 -14.09 5.31 -1.67
CA HIS A 221 -12.94 4.54 -2.15
C HIS A 221 -13.24 3.03 -2.03
N HIS A 222 -12.73 2.22 -2.97
CA HIS A 222 -12.99 0.78 -2.98
C HIS A 222 -12.46 0.03 -1.74
N ASP A 223 -11.50 0.65 -1.03
CA ASP A 223 -10.90 0.14 0.21
C ASP A 223 -11.48 0.84 1.45
N HIS A 224 -12.58 1.59 1.29
CA HIS A 224 -13.23 2.26 2.40
C HIS A 224 -13.76 1.22 3.40
N ALA A 225 -13.47 1.46 4.68
CA ALA A 225 -13.87 0.60 5.78
C ALA A 225 -15.40 0.48 5.89
N ASP A 226 -15.86 -0.71 6.24
CA ASP A 226 -17.28 -0.94 6.54
C ASP A 226 -17.69 -0.21 7.84
N TYR A 227 -16.78 -0.19 8.82
CA TYR A 227 -16.98 0.47 10.10
C TYR A 227 -15.73 1.22 10.55
N VAL A 228 -15.95 2.27 11.33
CA VAL A 228 -14.93 2.96 12.13
C VAL A 228 -15.39 2.95 13.57
N CYS A 229 -14.51 2.64 14.52
CA CYS A 229 -14.89 2.58 15.92
C CYS A 229 -13.71 2.88 16.87
N ILE A 230 -14.03 2.84 18.16
CA ILE A 230 -13.09 3.12 19.24
C ILE A 230 -12.89 1.83 20.01
N LEU A 231 -11.65 1.34 20.09
CA LEU A 231 -11.34 0.13 20.86
C LEU A 231 -10.34 0.44 21.97
N PRO A 232 -10.50 -0.13 23.18
CA PRO A 232 -9.52 0.02 24.23
C PRO A 232 -8.20 -0.63 23.83
N ARG A 233 -7.09 0.12 23.92
CA ARG A 233 -5.75 -0.33 23.57
C ARG A 233 -5.38 -1.61 24.32
N ILE A 234 -5.73 -1.69 25.61
CA ILE A 234 -5.41 -2.85 26.44
C ILE A 234 -6.06 -4.13 25.93
N LEU A 235 -7.28 -4.06 25.39
CA LEU A 235 -7.95 -5.22 24.80
C LEU A 235 -7.25 -5.65 23.52
N LEU A 236 -6.89 -4.69 22.66
CA LEU A 236 -6.14 -4.98 21.43
C LEU A 236 -4.77 -5.60 21.73
N GLN A 237 -4.04 -5.09 22.73
CA GLN A 237 -2.71 -5.60 23.10
C GLN A 237 -2.73 -7.03 23.65
N LYS A 238 -3.75 -7.41 24.42
CA LYS A 238 -3.92 -8.80 24.91
C LYS A 238 -3.86 -9.80 23.74
N HIS A 239 -4.35 -9.42 22.57
CA HIS A 239 -4.47 -10.29 21.40
C HIS A 239 -3.25 -10.32 20.46
N ILE A 240 -2.33 -9.35 20.57
CA ILE A 240 -1.13 -9.26 19.72
C ILE A 240 0.09 -9.94 20.38
N SER A 241 -0.03 -10.31 21.66
CA SER A 241 0.99 -11.09 22.35
C SER A 241 1.31 -12.36 21.55
N PRO A 242 2.59 -12.74 21.38
CA PRO A 242 3.02 -13.79 20.46
C PRO A 242 2.67 -15.19 20.96
N SER A 243 1.38 -15.51 21.09
CA SER A 243 0.85 -16.86 21.17
C SER A 243 0.84 -17.52 19.78
N LYS A 244 1.97 -17.44 19.07
CA LYS A 244 2.33 -18.38 17.99
C LYS A 244 2.66 -19.78 18.54
N GLN A 245 2.38 -20.05 19.82
CA GLN A 245 2.33 -21.40 20.35
C GLN A 245 1.08 -22.09 19.80
N LYS A 246 1.27 -22.71 18.64
CA LYS A 246 0.33 -23.66 18.03
C LYS A 246 -0.09 -24.67 19.09
N GLY A 247 -1.32 -24.58 19.58
CA GLY A 247 -1.84 -25.65 20.44
C GLY A 247 -3.22 -25.40 21.02
N ARG A 248 -3.42 -24.35 21.82
CA ARG A 248 -4.69 -24.12 22.53
C ARG A 248 -4.90 -22.63 22.75
N ILE A 249 -6.04 -22.13 22.28
CA ILE A 249 -6.59 -20.84 22.74
C ILE A 249 -6.86 -21.03 24.23
N SER A 250 -6.27 -20.19 25.08
CA SER A 250 -6.56 -20.24 26.51
C SER A 250 -7.96 -19.68 26.78
N ASN A 251 -8.63 -20.10 27.86
CA ASN A 251 -9.92 -19.51 28.26
C ASN A 251 -9.83 -17.98 28.40
N ARG A 252 -8.67 -17.47 28.84
CA ARG A 252 -8.38 -16.04 28.97
C ARG A 252 -8.40 -15.32 27.61
N ASP A 253 -7.90 -15.97 26.55
CA ASP A 253 -7.95 -15.40 25.21
C ASP A 253 -9.41 -15.32 24.73
N LEU A 254 -10.23 -16.34 25.02
CA LEU A 254 -11.65 -16.36 24.66
C LEU A 254 -12.43 -15.24 25.36
N GLU A 255 -12.24 -15.05 26.66
CA GLU A 255 -12.85 -13.95 27.43
C GLU A 255 -12.47 -12.59 26.84
N SER A 256 -11.19 -12.38 26.52
CA SER A 256 -10.75 -11.12 25.93
C SER A 256 -11.28 -10.87 24.52
N PHE A 257 -11.60 -11.92 23.75
CA PHE A 257 -12.31 -11.77 22.48
C PHE A 257 -13.79 -11.42 22.70
N GLN A 258 -14.43 -12.00 23.71
CA GLN A 258 -15.81 -11.65 24.07
C GLN A 258 -15.90 -10.19 24.53
N GLU A 259 -14.97 -9.71 25.36
CA GLU A 259 -14.86 -8.30 25.75
C GLU A 259 -14.72 -7.38 24.51
N LEU A 260 -13.89 -7.79 23.54
CA LEU A 260 -13.68 -7.03 22.31
C LEU A 260 -14.95 -6.99 21.44
N LYS A 261 -15.63 -8.14 21.27
CA LYS A 261 -16.91 -8.24 20.56
C LYS A 261 -17.98 -7.38 21.22
N GLN A 262 -18.07 -7.39 22.55
CA GLN A 262 -18.98 -6.54 23.30
C GLN A 262 -18.72 -5.05 23.02
N CYS A 263 -17.46 -4.60 23.09
CA CYS A 263 -17.10 -3.20 22.78
C CYS A 263 -17.49 -2.78 21.35
N MET A 264 -17.42 -3.71 20.39
CA MET A 264 -17.83 -3.48 19.00
C MET A 264 -19.36 -3.43 18.87
N ASN A 265 -20.08 -4.34 19.52
CA ASN A 265 -21.55 -4.37 19.57
C ASN A 265 -22.15 -3.11 20.21
N GLU A 266 -21.54 -2.58 21.28
CA GLU A 266 -21.93 -1.31 21.92
C GLU A 266 -21.79 -0.10 20.98
N GLN A 267 -21.06 -0.25 19.87
CA GLN A 267 -20.90 0.75 18.81
C GLN A 267 -21.67 0.38 17.53
N ASN A 268 -22.69 -0.48 17.66
CA ASN A 268 -23.57 -0.95 16.59
C ASN A 268 -22.89 -1.78 15.50
N ILE A 269 -21.77 -2.44 15.82
CA ILE A 269 -21.13 -3.41 14.92
C ILE A 269 -21.59 -4.79 15.35
N ASN A 270 -22.62 -5.32 14.67
CA ASN A 270 -23.27 -6.58 15.03
C ASN A 270 -22.35 -7.80 14.77
N ILE A 271 -21.65 -8.23 15.82
CA ILE A 271 -20.73 -9.38 15.81
C ILE A 271 -21.28 -10.49 16.68
N THR A 272 -21.37 -11.68 16.11
CA THR A 272 -21.84 -12.89 16.80
C THR A 272 -20.68 -13.75 17.31
N ASP A 273 -20.97 -14.80 18.07
CA ASP A 273 -19.95 -15.70 18.60
C ASP A 273 -19.24 -16.51 17.51
N GLU A 274 -19.92 -16.77 16.39
CA GLU A 274 -19.40 -17.51 15.24
C GLU A 274 -18.41 -16.70 14.39
N ASP A 275 -18.49 -15.37 14.49
CA ASP A 275 -17.66 -14.44 13.73
C ASP A 275 -16.21 -14.46 14.22
N ARG A 276 -15.29 -14.31 13.26
CA ARG A 276 -13.85 -14.25 13.52
C ARG A 276 -13.35 -12.81 13.51
N ILE A 277 -12.39 -12.53 14.38
CA ILE A 277 -11.67 -11.26 14.41
C ILE A 277 -10.22 -11.52 13.97
N GLU A 278 -9.74 -10.71 13.04
CA GLU A 278 -8.34 -10.70 12.59
C GLU A 278 -7.78 -9.29 12.80
N PHE A 279 -6.47 -9.19 13.06
CA PHE A 279 -5.78 -7.90 13.15
C PHE A 279 -4.98 -7.64 11.87
N GLY A 280 -5.11 -6.44 11.35
CA GLY A 280 -4.36 -5.97 10.19
C GLY A 280 -2.93 -5.54 10.57
N HIS A 281 -2.12 -5.35 9.52
CA HIS A 281 -0.68 -5.19 9.68
C HIS A 281 -0.27 -3.86 10.33
N HIS A 282 -1.01 -2.77 10.07
CA HIS A 282 -0.67 -1.46 10.63
C HIS A 282 -0.95 -1.44 12.14
N LEU A 283 -2.08 -2.01 12.55
CA LEU A 283 -2.43 -2.16 13.96
C LEU A 283 -1.43 -3.07 14.69
N GLU A 284 -1.07 -4.23 14.14
CA GLU A 284 -0.03 -5.11 14.71
C GLU A 284 1.29 -4.36 14.91
N THR A 285 1.72 -3.60 13.91
CA THR A 285 2.94 -2.79 13.96
C THR A 285 2.84 -1.73 15.07
N MET A 286 1.73 -1.01 15.15
CA MET A 286 1.52 0.05 16.14
C MET A 286 1.47 -0.49 17.57
N LEU A 287 0.78 -1.61 17.81
CA LEU A 287 0.75 -2.22 19.14
C LEU A 287 2.10 -2.81 19.54
N GLY A 288 2.89 -3.29 18.58
CA GLY A 288 4.29 -3.66 18.80
C GLY A 288 5.13 -2.47 19.28
N ILE A 289 4.95 -1.29 18.69
CA ILE A 289 5.59 -0.04 19.13
C ILE A 289 5.14 0.33 20.56
N PHE A 290 3.84 0.27 20.85
CA PHE A 290 3.30 0.55 22.19
C PHE A 290 3.72 -0.45 23.27
N SER A 291 4.19 -1.63 22.88
CA SER A 291 4.70 -2.64 23.81
C SER A 291 6.21 -2.52 24.04
N GLY A 292 6.88 -1.62 23.30
CA GLY A 292 8.29 -1.29 23.47
C GLY A 292 8.57 -0.45 24.72
N ILE A 293 9.85 -0.22 24.99
CA ILE A 293 10.41 0.39 26.21
C ILE A 293 10.03 1.88 26.37
N ASP A 294 9.46 2.52 25.34
CA ASP A 294 9.04 3.92 25.40
C ASP A 294 7.72 4.07 26.19
N ALA A 295 7.84 4.27 27.50
CA ALA A 295 6.77 4.47 28.48
C ALA A 295 5.80 5.65 28.16
N ASN A 296 6.08 6.46 27.14
CA ASN A 296 5.30 7.66 26.80
C ASN A 296 3.93 7.37 26.16
N PHE A 297 3.63 6.11 25.81
CA PHE A 297 2.35 5.75 25.22
C PHE A 297 1.34 5.14 26.20
N GLU A 298 1.71 4.93 27.47
CA GLU A 298 0.81 4.34 28.47
C GLU A 298 -0.45 5.18 28.70
N GLN A 299 -0.32 6.50 28.57
CA GLN A 299 -1.41 7.45 28.74
C GLN A 299 -2.55 7.24 27.73
N TYR A 300 -2.29 6.69 26.55
CA TYR A 300 -3.33 6.48 25.53
C TYR A 300 -4.11 5.20 25.82
N LYS A 301 -5.39 5.35 26.14
CA LYS A 301 -6.27 4.24 26.54
C LYS A 301 -7.10 3.70 25.38
N TYR A 302 -7.41 4.54 24.40
CA TYR A 302 -8.34 4.25 23.31
C TYR A 302 -7.71 4.55 21.97
N LEU A 303 -8.01 3.72 20.97
CA LEU A 303 -7.58 3.88 19.58
C LEU A 303 -8.78 4.04 18.65
N PHE A 304 -8.66 4.91 17.66
CA PHE A 304 -9.51 4.92 16.49
C PHE A 304 -9.04 3.81 15.56
N VAL A 305 -9.96 2.94 15.14
CA VAL A 305 -9.67 1.82 14.24
C VAL A 305 -10.67 1.76 13.11
N MET A 306 -10.24 1.18 12.00
CA MET A 306 -11.11 0.79 10.90
C MET A 306 -11.37 -0.72 10.94
N ILE A 307 -12.54 -1.12 10.47
CA ILE A 307 -12.95 -2.52 10.41
C ILE A 307 -13.50 -2.83 9.03
N ASN A 308 -12.90 -3.83 8.39
CA ASN A 308 -13.39 -4.42 7.15
C ASN A 308 -14.06 -5.76 7.44
N LYS A 309 -15.25 -5.98 6.89
CA LYS A 309 -16.03 -7.21 7.00
C LYS A 309 -15.88 -8.01 5.71
N ASP A 310 -15.21 -9.15 5.81
CA ASP A 310 -15.11 -10.13 4.73
C ASP A 310 -15.96 -11.37 5.04
N VAL A 311 -16.36 -12.12 4.01
CA VAL A 311 -17.06 -13.40 4.15
C VAL A 311 -16.15 -14.49 3.62
N LYS A 312 -15.56 -15.27 4.53
CA LYS A 312 -14.66 -16.39 4.18
C LYS A 312 -15.38 -17.71 4.35
N GLY A 313 -15.23 -18.63 3.39
CA GLY A 313 -15.89 -19.94 3.43
C GLY A 313 -15.84 -20.70 2.11
N ASP A 314 -16.17 -21.99 2.16
CA ASP A 314 -16.21 -22.92 1.03
C ASP A 314 -17.63 -23.19 0.51
N GLY A 315 -18.46 -22.14 0.45
CA GLY A 315 -19.84 -22.19 -0.03
C GLY A 315 -20.83 -22.85 0.93
N LYS A 316 -20.41 -23.91 1.64
CA LYS A 316 -21.23 -24.59 2.66
C LYS A 316 -21.10 -23.95 4.05
N TYR A 317 -19.92 -23.42 4.38
CA TYR A 317 -19.69 -22.74 5.65
C TYR A 317 -19.10 -21.36 5.41
N GLN A 318 -19.96 -20.35 5.33
CA GLN A 318 -19.55 -18.96 5.30
C GLN A 318 -19.50 -18.42 6.73
N ARG A 319 -18.41 -17.74 7.08
CA ARG A 319 -18.28 -17.00 8.34
C ARG A 319 -17.86 -15.58 8.04
N ASN A 320 -18.38 -14.62 8.81
CA ASN A 320 -17.87 -13.27 8.72
C ASN A 320 -16.50 -13.21 9.40
N VAL A 321 -15.61 -12.42 8.81
CA VAL A 321 -14.29 -12.11 9.31
C VAL A 321 -14.19 -10.60 9.40
N TYR A 322 -14.06 -10.08 10.60
CA TYR A 322 -13.86 -8.67 10.87
C TYR A 322 -12.36 -8.41 11.03
N VAL A 323 -11.77 -7.72 10.07
CA VAL A 323 -10.36 -7.33 10.10
C VAL A 323 -10.26 -5.94 10.70
N ILE A 324 -9.68 -5.84 11.89
CA ILE A 324 -9.45 -4.58 12.60
C ILE A 324 -8.06 -4.07 12.22
N ASP A 325 -7.97 -2.85 11.69
CA ASP A 325 -6.69 -2.23 11.34
C ASP A 325 -6.67 -0.72 11.66
N LEU A 326 -5.55 -0.09 11.36
CA LEU A 326 -5.40 1.37 11.31
C LEU A 326 -5.39 1.83 9.85
N PRO A 327 -5.91 3.05 9.56
CA PRO A 327 -5.84 3.60 8.23
C PRO A 327 -4.39 3.77 7.79
N GLY A 328 -4.10 3.35 6.57
CA GLY A 328 -2.76 3.44 6.02
C GLY A 328 -2.57 2.64 4.75
N GLY A 329 -1.51 2.95 4.03
CA GLY A 329 -1.31 2.33 2.74
C GLY A 329 0.03 2.66 2.10
N LYS A 330 0.08 2.44 0.79
CA LYS A 330 1.32 2.59 0.03
C LYS A 330 1.42 4.01 -0.45
N ARG A 331 2.56 4.64 -0.20
CA ARG A 331 2.79 5.98 -0.74
C ARG A 331 2.80 5.96 -2.25
N HIS A 332 2.27 7.02 -2.82
CA HIS A 332 2.46 7.38 -4.21
C HIS A 332 3.88 7.91 -4.44
N MET A 333 4.29 7.94 -5.71
CA MET A 333 5.56 8.53 -6.10
C MET A 333 5.52 10.04 -5.85
N GLY A 334 6.58 10.59 -5.23
CA GLY A 334 6.68 12.01 -4.89
C GLY A 334 5.80 12.43 -3.71
N GLU A 335 5.22 11.47 -2.98
CA GLU A 335 4.39 11.71 -1.79
C GLU A 335 5.23 11.52 -0.52
N TYR A 336 5.12 12.44 0.44
CA TYR A 336 5.73 12.27 1.76
C TYR A 336 4.98 11.20 2.57
N THR A 337 5.67 10.54 3.51
CA THR A 337 5.04 9.52 4.37
C THR A 337 3.82 10.05 5.14
N PHE A 338 3.87 11.30 5.61
CA PHE A 338 2.73 11.91 6.30
C PHE A 338 1.56 12.18 5.35
N ASP A 339 1.82 12.75 4.17
CA ASP A 339 0.79 13.00 3.16
C ASP A 339 0.11 11.69 2.73
N CYS A 340 0.88 10.61 2.58
CA CYS A 340 0.36 9.27 2.36
C CYS A 340 -0.58 8.84 3.50
N ALA A 341 -0.16 8.98 4.76
CA ALA A 341 -1.00 8.59 5.90
C ALA A 341 -2.31 9.40 5.95
N VAL A 342 -2.26 10.70 5.64
CA VAL A 342 -3.45 11.58 5.58
C VAL A 342 -4.39 11.16 4.46
N ARG A 343 -3.87 10.99 3.23
CA ARG A 343 -4.66 10.54 2.08
C ARG A 343 -5.34 9.20 2.34
N GLU A 344 -4.58 8.20 2.79
CA GLU A 344 -5.11 6.86 3.07
C GLU A 344 -6.16 6.91 4.19
N THR A 345 -5.98 7.76 5.22
CA THR A 345 -7.00 7.96 6.25
C THR A 345 -8.30 8.51 5.68
N GLU A 346 -8.23 9.50 4.79
CA GLU A 346 -9.42 10.03 4.13
C GLU A 346 -10.07 8.99 3.19
N GLU A 347 -9.27 8.27 2.40
CA GLU A 347 -9.76 7.27 1.44
C GLU A 347 -10.41 6.08 2.17
N GLU A 348 -9.79 5.56 3.23
CA GLU A 348 -10.24 4.36 3.94
C GLU A 348 -11.29 4.64 5.02
N THR A 349 -11.41 5.86 5.53
CA THR A 349 -12.30 6.15 6.68
C THR A 349 -13.18 7.39 6.52
N SER A 350 -13.01 8.15 5.44
CA SER A 350 -13.60 9.49 5.24
C SER A 350 -13.18 10.56 6.25
N LEU A 351 -12.35 10.22 7.24
CA LEU A 351 -11.86 11.18 8.23
C LEU A 351 -10.87 12.16 7.58
N LEU A 352 -11.22 13.45 7.62
CA LEU A 352 -10.32 14.52 7.23
C LEU A 352 -9.36 14.86 8.37
N VAL A 353 -8.07 14.68 8.14
CA VAL A 353 -7.02 15.03 9.10
C VAL A 353 -6.55 16.44 8.79
N ASP A 354 -6.69 17.35 9.77
CA ASP A 354 -6.15 18.70 9.67
C ASP A 354 -4.67 18.70 10.07
N GLU A 355 -3.82 19.33 9.28
CA GLU A 355 -2.39 19.53 9.58
C GLU A 355 -2.15 20.23 10.92
N LYS A 356 -3.13 20.98 11.43
CA LYS A 356 -3.08 21.59 12.77
C LYS A 356 -3.03 20.56 13.89
N TRP A 357 -3.38 19.30 13.62
CA TRP A 357 -3.30 18.21 14.61
C TRP A 357 -1.86 17.76 14.86
N LEU A 358 -0.89 18.23 14.07
CA LEU A 358 0.54 17.92 14.25
C LEU A 358 1.16 18.72 15.39
N VAL A 359 1.38 18.07 16.54
CA VAL A 359 1.95 18.70 17.75
C VAL A 359 3.49 18.72 17.74
N ASN A 360 4.15 17.93 16.90
CA ASN A 360 5.61 17.92 16.75
C ASN A 360 5.98 17.88 15.27
N ARG A 361 5.79 18.99 14.56
CA ARG A 361 6.23 19.07 13.16
C ARG A 361 7.71 18.67 13.09
N PRO A 362 8.10 17.72 12.23
CA PRO A 362 9.49 17.55 11.89
C PRO A 362 10.02 18.93 11.51
N VAL A 363 11.18 19.32 12.03
CA VAL A 363 11.84 20.58 11.69
C VAL A 363 12.30 20.48 10.23
N SER A 364 11.37 20.62 9.30
CA SER A 364 11.61 20.76 7.88
C SER A 364 10.85 22.00 7.44
N GLY A 365 11.58 23.01 6.97
CA GLY A 365 11.06 24.27 6.46
C GLY A 365 10.29 24.14 5.13
N THR A 366 9.59 23.03 4.93
CA THR A 366 8.71 22.78 3.80
C THR A 366 7.32 23.32 4.15
N LYS A 367 6.87 24.31 3.37
CA LYS A 367 5.44 24.62 3.32
C LYS A 367 4.73 23.35 2.81
N PRO A 368 3.67 22.88 3.49
CA PRO A 368 2.93 21.71 3.06
C PRO A 368 2.33 21.94 1.67
N LEU A 369 2.23 20.86 0.90
CA LEU A 369 1.57 20.86 -0.40
C LEU A 369 0.06 21.02 -0.14
N THR A 370 -0.51 22.15 -0.56
CA THR A 370 -1.92 22.47 -0.33
C THR A 370 -2.85 21.51 -1.05
N ARG A 371 -4.06 21.37 -0.47
CA ARG A 371 -5.20 20.52 -0.86
C ARG A 371 -5.57 20.53 -2.36
N GLU A 372 -5.24 21.59 -3.08
CA GLU A 372 -5.58 21.82 -4.50
C GLU A 372 -4.89 20.86 -5.49
N ARG A 373 -3.82 20.16 -5.09
CA ARG A 373 -3.03 19.34 -6.03
C ARG A 373 -3.54 17.90 -6.24
N TRP A 374 -4.49 17.43 -5.44
CA TRP A 374 -4.98 16.04 -5.51
C TRP A 374 -6.11 15.82 -6.52
N GLY A 375 -6.66 16.88 -7.11
CA GLY A 375 -7.55 16.78 -8.27
C GLY A 375 -8.81 15.94 -8.06
N TYR A 376 -9.33 15.88 -6.83
CA TYR A 376 -10.65 15.32 -6.52
C TYR A 376 -11.75 16.36 -6.70
#